data_AF-A0A3L7AKQ1-F1
#
_entry.id   AF-A0A3L7AKQ1-F1
#
_cell.length_a   1.000
_cell.length_b   1.000
_cell.length_c   1.000
_cell.angle_alpha   90.00
_cell.angle_beta   90.00
_cell.angle_gamma   90.00
#
_symmetry.space_group_name_H-M   'P 1'
#
loop_
_entity.id
_entity.type
_entity.pdbx_description
1 polymer ?
#
loop_
_entity_poly.entity_id
_entity_poly.type
_entity_poly.pdbx_seq_one_letter_code
_entity_poly.pdbx_strand_id
1 'polypeptide(L)' 'MPSEPAPAERSPFDVSEAEIDEALATCDGDARATIRALLIGQAYLEHEMSRLQSAASAGFRRRRRSAAGEG' A
#
# COMPACT_ATOMS: atom_id res chain seq x y z
N MET A 1 -34.73 18.03 -4.75
CA MET A 1 -33.59 18.03 -3.81
C MET A 1 -32.34 18.28 -4.64
N PRO A 2 -31.57 19.35 -4.41
CA PRO A 2 -30.26 19.46 -5.03
C PRO A 2 -29.40 18.29 -4.51
N SER A 3 -28.81 17.52 -5.42
CA SER A 3 -27.90 16.45 -5.05
C SER A 3 -26.71 17.02 -4.30
N GLU A 4 -26.48 16.54 -3.09
CA GLU A 4 -25.25 16.80 -2.34
C GLU A 4 -24.05 16.40 -3.20
N PRO A 5 -22.98 17.22 -3.28
CA PRO A 5 -21.77 16.82 -3.99
C PRO A 5 -21.21 15.57 -3.30
N ALA A 6 -20.90 14.55 -4.10
CA ALA A 6 -20.24 13.35 -3.60
C ALA A 6 -18.96 13.76 -2.84
N PRO A 7 -18.63 13.12 -1.70
CA PRO A 7 -17.40 13.40 -0.99
C PRO A 7 -16.23 13.28 -1.97
N ALA A 8 -15.39 14.31 -2.05
CA ALA A 8 -14.21 14.25 -2.91
C ALA A 8 -13.38 13.02 -2.49
N GLU A 9 -13.11 12.12 -3.44
CA GLU A 9 -12.29 10.94 -3.18
C GLU A 9 -10.92 11.42 -2.69
N ARG A 10 -10.61 11.13 -1.43
CA ARG A 10 -9.36 11.55 -0.80
C ARG A 10 -8.21 10.87 -1.52
N SER A 11 -7.27 11.66 -2.04
CA SER A 11 -6.04 11.12 -2.60
C SER A 11 -5.34 10.29 -1.53
N PRO A 12 -4.78 9.10 -1.84
CA PRO A 12 -4.01 8.32 -0.88
C PRO A 12 -2.75 9.05 -0.40
N PHE A 13 -2.39 10.17 -1.03
CA PHE A 13 -1.27 11.03 -0.65
C PHE A 13 -1.69 12.28 0.13
N ASP A 14 -3.00 12.47 0.35
CA ASP A 14 -3.50 13.57 1.16
C ASP A 14 -3.42 13.17 2.63
N VAL A 15 -2.34 13.56 3.30
CA VAL A 15 -2.12 13.31 4.74
C VAL A 15 -2.47 14.58 5.51
N SER A 16 -3.38 14.46 6.48
CA SER A 16 -3.82 15.54 7.35
C SER A 16 -2.86 15.73 8.53
N GLU A 17 -2.84 16.93 9.10
CA GLU A 17 -2.06 17.22 10.33
C GLU A 17 -2.44 16.27 11.48
N ALA A 18 -3.71 15.89 11.60
CA ALA A 18 -4.16 14.96 12.62
C ALA A 18 -3.55 13.55 12.48
N GLU A 19 -3.36 13.06 11.25
CA GLU A 19 -2.69 11.78 10.99
C GLU A 19 -1.19 11.87 11.25
N ILE A 20 -0.57 13.04 11.02
CA ILE A 20 0.83 13.30 11.37
C ILE A 20 0.99 13.26 12.90
N ASP A 21 0.11 13.95 13.63
CA ASP A 21 0.09 13.97 15.09
C ASP A 21 -0.10 12.56 15.67
N GLU A 22 -0.99 11.76 15.08
CA GLU A 22 -1.19 10.36 15.46
C GLU A 22 0.07 9.51 15.25
N ALA A 23 0.73 9.67 14.10
CA ALA A 23 1.98 8.97 13.80
C ALA A 23 3.12 9.37 14.75
N LEU A 24 3.21 10.64 15.14
CA LEU A 24 4.14 11.13 16.13
C LEU A 24 3.83 10.56 17.52
N ALA A 25 2.56 10.59 17.94
CA ALA A 25 2.13 10.06 19.24
C ALA A 25 2.45 8.56 19.39
N THR A 26 2.39 7.79 18.30
CA THR A 26 2.78 6.37 18.27
C THR A 26 4.26 6.14 18.60
N CYS A 27 5.12 7.15 18.40
CA CYS A 27 6.55 7.12 18.69
C CYS A 27 6.93 8.07 19.83
N ASP A 28 6.02 8.30 20.79
CA ASP A 28 6.23 9.19 21.95
C ASP A 28 6.63 10.63 21.57
N GLY A 29 6.24 11.09 20.38
CA GLY A 29 6.58 12.40 19.83
C GLY A 29 7.98 12.50 19.21
N ASP A 30 8.76 11.42 19.14
CA ASP A 30 10.09 11.43 18.50
C ASP A 30 9.96 11.36 16.97
N ALA A 31 10.08 12.52 16.31
CA ALA A 31 10.04 12.63 14.86
C ALA A 31 11.08 11.76 14.14
N ARG A 32 12.28 11.54 14.71
CA ARG A 32 13.30 10.69 14.08
C ARG A 32 12.91 9.21 14.17
N ALA A 33 12.32 8.80 15.29
CA ALA A 33 11.79 7.44 15.44
C ALA A 33 10.61 7.21 14.49
N THR A 34 9.67 8.17 14.39
CA THR A 34 8.54 8.12 13.45
C THR A 34 9.01 8.00 12.01
N ILE A 35 9.94 8.86 11.56
CA ILE A 35 10.48 8.80 10.18
C ILE A 35 11.14 7.44 9.92
N ARG A 36 11.91 6.92 10.87
CA ARG A 36 12.53 5.58 10.73
C ARG A 36 11.47 4.48 10.59
N ALA A 37 10.43 4.51 11.41
CA ALA A 37 9.34 3.55 11.35
C ALA A 37 8.60 3.60 10.00
N LEU A 38 8.30 4.81 9.50
CA LEU A 38 7.65 5.02 8.20
C LEU A 38 8.51 4.49 7.05
N LEU A 39 9.82 4.76 7.04
CA LEU A 39 10.73 4.25 6.01
C LEU A 39 10.82 2.72 6.02
N ILE A 40 10.86 2.10 7.21
CA ILE A 40 10.82 0.64 7.34
C ILE A 40 9.49 0.09 6.83
N GLY A 41 8.37 0.72 7.20
CA GLY A 41 7.04 0.35 6.73
C GLY A 41 6.92 0.43 5.20
N GLN A 42 7.43 1.50 4.59
CA GLN A 42 7.45 1.64 3.14
C GLN A 42 8.27 0.52 2.48
N ALA A 43 9.50 0.27 2.95
CA ALA A 43 10.35 -0.80 2.40
C ALA A 43 9.69 -2.19 2.52
N TYR A 44 8.97 -2.44 3.61
CA TYR A 44 8.20 -3.67 3.79
C TYR A 44 7.05 -3.79 2.77
N LEU A 45 6.27 -2.74 2.57
CA LEU A 45 5.19 -2.73 1.59
C LEU A 45 5.71 -2.91 0.16
N GLU A 46 6.81 -2.26 -0.20
CA GLU A 46 7.49 -2.43 -1.48
C GLU A 46 7.93 -3.89 -1.70
N HIS A 47 8.51 -4.52 -0.66
CA HIS A 47 8.88 -5.93 -0.72
C HIS A 47 7.66 -6.84 -0.91
N GLU A 48 6.57 -6.60 -0.17
CA GLU A 48 5.36 -7.42 -0.28
C GLU A 48 4.69 -7.27 -1.63
N MET A 49 4.62 -6.03 -2.17
CA MET A 49 4.14 -5.78 -3.53
C MET A 49 4.96 -6.55 -4.58
N SER A 50 6.30 -6.52 -4.49
CA SER A 50 7.18 -7.27 -5.38
C SER A 50 6.94 -8.78 -5.30
N ARG A 51 6.76 -9.29 -4.08
CA ARG A 51 6.51 -10.72 -3.80
C ARG A 51 5.18 -11.17 -4.41
N LEU A 52 4.12 -10.39 -4.22
CA LEU A 52 2.79 -10.66 -4.77
C LEU A 52 2.78 -10.60 -6.30
N GLN A 53 3.41 -9.59 -6.92
CA GLN A 53 3.52 -9.49 -8.37
C GLN A 53 4.26 -10.69 -8.98
N SER A 54 5.31 -11.15 -8.30
CA SER A 54 6.07 -12.33 -8.70
C SER A 54 5.23 -13.61 -8.60
N ALA A 55 4.46 -13.79 -7.52
CA ALA A 55 3.58 -14.93 -7.33
C ALA A 55 2.42 -14.95 -8.35
N ALA A 56 1.79 -13.80 -8.61
CA ALA A 56 0.75 -13.66 -9.63
C ALA A 56 1.28 -14.03 -11.02
N SER A 57 2.47 -13.56 -11.37
CA SER A 57 3.15 -13.91 -12.63
C SER A 57 3.49 -15.40 -12.73
N ALA A 58 3.93 -16.02 -11.64
CA ALA A 58 4.20 -17.46 -11.60
C ALA A 58 2.92 -18.28 -11.79
N GLY A 59 1.81 -17.88 -11.16
CA GLY A 59 0.50 -18.50 -11.33
C GLY A 59 -0.02 -18.39 -12.77
N PHE A 60 0.09 -17.21 -13.38
CA PHE A 60 -0.26 -17.00 -14.79
C PHE A 60 0.60 -17.86 -15.74
N ARG A 61 1.92 -17.93 -15.52
CA ARG A 61 2.83 -18.77 -16.33
C ARG A 61 2.55 -20.27 -16.18
N ARG A 62 2.16 -20.74 -15.00
CA ARG A 62 1.76 -22.15 -14.78
C ARG A 62 0.48 -22.47 -15.56
N ARG A 63 -0.56 -21.63 -15.47
CA ARG A 63 -1.82 -21.82 -16.23
C ARG A 63 -1.59 -21.92 -17.74
N ARG A 64 -0.72 -21.07 -18.30
CA ARG A 64 -0.39 -21.10 -19.73
C ARG A 64 0.35 -22.37 -20.16
N ARG A 65 1.22 -22.94 -19.32
CA ARG A 65 1.92 -24.20 -19.64
C ARG A 65 1.00 -25.41 -19.55
N SER A 66 0.08 -25.45 -18.59
CA SER A 66 -0.93 -26.50 -18.50
C SER A 66 -1.88 -26.47 -19.70
N ALA A 67 -2.30 -25.29 -20.15
CA ALA A 67 -3.16 -25.15 -21.33
C ALA A 67 -2.46 -25.41 -22.68
N ALA A 68 -1.13 -25.44 -22.72
CA ALA A 68 -0.35 -25.72 -23.93
C ALA A 68 0.20 -27.17 -23.98
N GLY A 69 -0.01 -27.95 -22.92
CA GLY A 69 0.36 -29.37 -22.84
C GLY A 69 -0.81 -30.33 -23.07
N GLU A 70 -2.00 -29.81 -23.32
CA GLU A 70 -3.19 -30.54 -23.77
C GLU A 70 -3.35 -30.28 -25.28
N GLY A 71 -2.56 -30.97 -26.10
CA GLY A 71 -2.59 -30.89 -27.57
C GLY A 71 -1.92 -32.10 -28.17
#